data_AF-A0A524EN39-F1
#
_entry.id   AF-A0A524EN39-F1
#
_cell.length_a   1.000
_cell.length_b   1.000
_cell.length_c   1.000
_cell.angle_alpha   90.00
_cell.angle_beta   90.00
_cell.angle_gamma   90.00
#
_symmetry.space_group_name_H-M   'P 1'
#
loop_
_entity.id
_entity.type
_entity.pdbx_description
1 polymer ?
#
loop_
_entity_poly.entity_id
_entity_poly.type
_entity_poly.pdbx_seq_one_letter_code
_entity_poly.pdbx_strand_id
1 'polypeptide(L)'
;MNLQDKIKIHLDQIKQLRGVENAVLTQRDGNPIQSAGVWFSKDEIFNVCSAASAIFNVGIHLHPNDLKYILIEGKKAKILIAPLNNPIHFSLNKILEQQGILDENHEFFIAISAEPNVNLGGIFLQTNECLKKIKTSLITSGDSFKPPLIQFDGQKIQNILRGFDVKENYDLDLRVSSFSLSFSEQISLELKKILNEFSFTIPDLKYAFVSIEGGFIASELLKNSNLHKDKLDRISAMSYSVFQTANRCSWLLKKMHTENILIDCHNSYQFINGLGKAIFCTEIGKAKQKLGLLRLILPQFLNKINNVIKKASEIQEHYTFDIKKLLGDLVIK
;
A
#
# COMPACT_ATOMS: atom_id res chain seq x y z
N MET A 1 25.73 25.48 2.65
CA MET A 1 25.10 24.51 1.73
C MET A 1 23.63 24.40 2.10
N ASN A 2 22.74 24.64 1.15
CA ASN A 2 21.29 24.62 1.39
C ASN A 2 20.86 23.22 1.86
N LEU A 3 19.86 23.13 2.74
CA LEU A 3 19.35 21.86 3.26
C LEU A 3 18.87 20.94 2.13
N GLN A 4 18.19 21.50 1.12
CA GLN A 4 17.75 20.75 -0.05
C GLN A 4 18.91 20.13 -0.83
N ASP A 5 20.07 20.79 -0.88
CA ASP A 5 21.28 20.25 -1.51
C ASP A 5 21.86 19.11 -0.67
N LYS A 6 21.84 19.23 0.66
CA LYS A 6 22.32 18.17 1.57
C LYS A 6 21.49 16.90 1.42
N ILE A 7 20.17 17.06 1.40
CA ILE A 7 19.23 15.96 1.18
C ILE A 7 19.45 15.36 -0.20
N LYS A 8 19.63 16.19 -1.24
CA LYS A 8 19.84 15.73 -2.61
C LYS A 8 21.08 14.84 -2.74
N ILE A 9 22.21 15.20 -2.12
CA ILE A 9 23.41 14.35 -2.12
C ILE A 9 23.12 12.95 -1.59
N HIS A 10 22.36 12.83 -0.49
CA HIS A 10 22.01 11.54 0.07
C HIS A 10 21.01 10.77 -0.80
N LEU A 11 20.06 11.45 -1.45
CA LEU A 11 19.15 10.80 -2.40
C LEU A 11 19.90 10.33 -3.67
N ASP A 12 20.89 11.08 -4.14
CA ASP A 12 21.75 10.69 -5.26
C ASP A 12 22.61 9.46 -4.91
N GLN A 13 23.09 9.35 -3.66
CA GLN A 13 23.76 8.13 -3.17
C GLN A 13 22.83 6.91 -3.21
N ILE A 14 21.56 7.07 -2.81
CA ILE A 14 20.55 6.01 -2.90
C ILE A 14 20.30 5.62 -4.37
N LYS A 15 20.19 6.62 -5.26
CA LYS A 15 20.00 6.40 -6.70
C LYS A 15 21.18 5.70 -7.38
N GLN A 16 22.38 5.80 -6.84
CA GLN A 16 23.56 5.10 -7.36
C GLN A 16 23.58 3.60 -7.03
N LEU A 17 22.70 3.13 -6.13
CA LEU A 17 22.57 1.70 -5.86
C LEU A 17 22.05 0.97 -7.10
N ARG A 18 22.61 -0.21 -7.36
CA ARG A 18 22.32 -0.98 -8.57
C ARG A 18 20.83 -1.30 -8.69
N GLY A 19 20.24 -0.85 -9.79
CA GLY A 19 18.83 -1.09 -10.13
C GLY A 19 17.84 -0.17 -9.40
N VAL A 20 18.30 0.80 -8.60
CA VAL A 20 17.45 1.92 -8.15
C VAL A 20 17.30 2.90 -9.30
N GLU A 21 16.07 3.21 -9.65
CA GLU A 21 15.75 4.17 -10.71
C GLU A 21 15.52 5.56 -10.13
N ASN A 22 14.73 5.63 -9.05
CA ASN A 22 14.35 6.88 -8.42
C ASN A 22 14.26 6.77 -6.90
N ALA A 23 14.51 7.89 -6.22
CA ALA A 23 14.30 8.06 -4.80
C ALA A 23 13.67 9.44 -4.55
N VAL A 24 12.60 9.50 -3.76
CA VAL A 24 11.93 10.75 -3.39
C VAL A 24 11.68 10.79 -1.89
N LEU A 25 11.98 11.92 -1.28
CA LEU A 25 11.65 12.24 0.10
C LEU A 25 10.33 13.01 0.12
N THR A 26 9.35 12.47 0.84
CA THR A 26 8.00 13.02 0.99
C THR A 26 7.68 13.26 2.46
N GLN A 27 6.78 14.21 2.69
CA GLN A 27 6.16 14.45 3.98
C GLN A 27 4.92 13.59 4.19
N ARG A 28 4.47 13.50 5.45
CA ARG A 28 3.29 12.72 5.85
C ARG A 28 2.00 13.11 5.12
N ASP A 29 1.89 14.36 4.70
CA ASP A 29 0.75 14.91 3.96
C ASP A 29 0.84 14.71 2.43
N GLY A 30 1.95 14.15 1.94
CA GLY A 30 2.18 13.89 0.52
C GLY A 30 2.97 14.98 -0.21
N ASN A 31 3.47 16.01 0.50
CA ASN A 31 4.28 17.04 -0.14
C ASN A 31 5.71 16.56 -0.43
N PRO A 32 6.21 16.74 -1.68
CA PRO A 32 7.58 16.39 -2.04
C PRO A 32 8.58 17.39 -1.44
N ILE A 33 9.63 16.88 -0.78
CA ILE A 33 10.75 17.69 -0.29
C ILE A 33 11.87 17.76 -1.32
N GLN A 34 12.32 16.58 -1.77
CA GLN A 34 13.42 16.46 -2.71
C GLN A 34 13.39 15.10 -3.40
N SER A 35 13.88 15.03 -4.63
CA SER A 35 13.94 13.81 -5.43
C SER A 35 15.28 13.64 -6.14
N ALA A 36 15.67 12.39 -6.37
CA ALA A 36 16.76 11.97 -7.25
C ALA A 36 16.26 10.90 -8.23
N GLY A 37 16.77 10.89 -9.46
CA GLY A 37 16.40 9.93 -10.49
C GLY A 37 15.84 10.55 -11.77
N VAL A 38 15.26 9.70 -12.61
CA VAL A 38 14.63 10.04 -13.88
C VAL A 38 13.13 10.24 -13.64
N TRP A 39 12.76 11.46 -13.26
CA TRP A 39 11.37 11.92 -13.17
C TRP A 39 11.05 12.79 -14.38
N PHE A 40 9.92 12.59 -15.04
CA PHE A 40 9.56 13.35 -16.25
C PHE A 40 8.84 14.67 -15.91
N SER A 41 8.12 14.76 -14.77
CA SER A 41 7.44 16.00 -14.37
C SER A 41 7.30 16.22 -12.85
N LYS A 42 7.03 17.47 -12.43
CA LYS A 42 6.68 17.82 -11.03
C LYS A 42 5.38 17.13 -10.59
N ASP A 43 4.43 16.95 -11.49
CA ASP A 43 3.15 16.32 -11.20
C ASP A 43 3.31 14.82 -10.93
N GLU A 44 4.23 14.14 -11.62
CA GLU A 44 4.58 12.75 -11.32
C GLU A 44 5.18 12.62 -9.91
N ILE A 45 6.12 13.50 -9.56
CA ILE A 45 6.73 13.53 -8.23
C ILE A 45 5.66 13.73 -7.15
N PHE A 46 4.76 14.70 -7.34
CA PHE A 46 3.67 14.97 -6.41
C PHE A 46 2.71 13.78 -6.26
N ASN A 47 2.29 13.18 -7.38
CA ASN A 47 1.38 12.03 -7.36
C ASN A 47 1.99 10.82 -6.62
N VAL A 48 3.28 10.57 -6.80
CA VAL A 48 3.98 9.48 -6.11
C VAL A 48 4.11 9.77 -4.62
N CYS A 49 4.45 11.01 -4.26
CA CYS A 49 4.52 11.43 -2.86
C CYS A 49 3.16 11.30 -2.17
N SER A 50 2.10 11.80 -2.79
CA SER A 50 0.73 11.69 -2.30
C SER A 50 0.30 10.23 -2.12
N ALA A 51 0.53 9.38 -3.11
CA ALA A 51 0.18 7.97 -3.03
C ALA A 51 1.02 7.22 -1.99
N ALA A 52 2.34 7.48 -1.92
CA ALA A 52 3.22 6.86 -0.95
C ALA A 52 2.82 7.23 0.48
N SER A 53 2.51 8.51 0.74
CA SER A 53 2.04 8.97 2.04
C SER A 53 0.67 8.39 2.39
N ALA A 54 -0.27 8.31 1.45
CA ALA A 54 -1.55 7.65 1.68
C ALA A 54 -1.39 6.16 2.06
N ILE A 55 -0.58 5.41 1.30
CA ILE A 55 -0.30 4.00 1.57
C ILE A 55 0.36 3.82 2.93
N PHE A 56 1.37 4.64 3.24
CA PHE A 56 2.11 4.52 4.49
C PHE A 56 1.25 4.89 5.70
N ASN A 57 0.44 5.95 5.61
CA ASN A 57 -0.49 6.35 6.67
C ASN A 57 -1.50 5.24 6.99
N VAL A 58 -2.06 4.58 5.97
CA VAL A 58 -2.92 3.41 6.21
C VAL A 58 -2.13 2.25 6.82
N GLY A 59 -0.88 2.04 6.41
CA GLY A 59 0.02 1.09 7.05
C GLY A 59 0.21 1.33 8.55
N ILE A 60 0.39 2.59 8.97
CA ILE A 60 0.48 2.99 10.39
C ILE A 60 -0.84 2.69 11.11
N HIS A 61 -1.99 2.94 10.48
CA HIS A 61 -3.29 2.60 11.07
C HIS A 61 -3.51 1.09 11.22
N LEU A 62 -3.05 0.29 10.25
CA LEU A 62 -3.10 -1.16 10.30
C LEU A 62 -2.19 -1.73 11.40
N HIS A 63 -0.98 -1.16 11.54
CA HIS A 63 0.06 -1.62 12.48
C HIS A 63 0.63 -0.46 13.30
N PRO A 64 -0.13 0.07 14.28
CA PRO A 64 0.34 1.17 15.12
C PRO A 64 1.63 0.75 15.84
N ASN A 65 2.69 1.54 15.68
CA ASN A 65 4.01 1.36 16.31
C ASN A 65 4.77 0.06 15.93
N ASP A 66 4.25 -0.76 15.00
CA ASP A 66 4.90 -2.01 14.57
C ASP A 66 5.38 -1.94 13.12
N LEU A 67 4.92 -0.98 12.31
CA LEU A 67 5.31 -0.83 10.90
C LEU A 67 6.79 -0.46 10.73
N LYS A 68 7.52 -1.21 9.90
CA LYS A 68 8.89 -0.88 9.47
C LYS A 68 8.93 -0.24 8.10
N TYR A 69 8.39 -0.91 7.10
CA TYR A 69 8.39 -0.45 5.71
C TYR A 69 7.34 -1.22 4.89
N ILE A 70 7.00 -0.70 3.72
CA ILE A 70 6.07 -1.30 2.78
C ILE A 70 6.80 -1.55 1.45
N LEU A 71 6.69 -2.76 0.93
CA LEU A 71 7.14 -3.12 -0.41
C LEU A 71 5.93 -3.33 -1.31
N ILE A 72 5.96 -2.72 -2.49
CA ILE A 72 4.97 -2.90 -3.55
C ILE A 72 5.70 -3.54 -4.72
N GLU A 73 5.25 -4.70 -5.17
CA GLU A 73 5.88 -5.46 -6.25
C GLU A 73 4.92 -5.52 -7.45
N GLY A 74 5.45 -5.25 -8.64
CA GLY A 74 4.76 -5.45 -9.92
C GLY A 74 5.73 -5.96 -10.99
N LYS A 75 5.22 -6.25 -12.19
CA LYS A 75 5.99 -6.88 -13.27
C LYS A 75 7.17 -6.05 -13.77
N LYS A 76 7.04 -4.72 -13.78
CA LYS A 76 8.00 -3.79 -14.39
C LYS A 76 8.88 -3.06 -13.39
N ALA A 77 8.46 -2.99 -12.12
CA ALA A 77 9.19 -2.29 -11.08
C ALA A 77 8.73 -2.76 -9.70
N LYS A 78 9.53 -2.38 -8.70
CA LYS A 78 9.15 -2.48 -7.29
C LYS A 78 9.29 -1.11 -6.63
N ILE A 79 8.47 -0.86 -5.63
CA ILE A 79 8.47 0.39 -4.87
C ILE A 79 8.65 0.05 -3.39
N LEU A 80 9.63 0.68 -2.75
CA LEU A 80 9.84 0.63 -1.31
C LEU A 80 9.37 1.96 -0.71
N ILE A 81 8.52 1.90 0.31
CA ILE A 81 8.13 3.06 1.12
C ILE A 81 8.59 2.81 2.55
N ALA A 82 9.41 3.69 3.09
CA ALA A 82 9.95 3.53 4.44
C ALA A 82 10.03 4.88 5.18
N PRO A 83 9.89 4.89 6.51
CA PRO A 83 10.11 6.08 7.32
C PRO A 83 11.59 6.40 7.43
N LEU A 84 11.90 7.63 7.83
CA LEU A 84 13.28 7.99 8.19
C LEU A 84 13.67 7.39 9.54
N ASN A 85 14.75 6.61 9.53
CA ASN A 85 15.30 5.97 10.73
C ASN A 85 15.89 6.98 11.71
N ASN A 86 15.84 6.67 13.02
CA ASN A 86 16.35 7.53 14.09
C ASN A 86 17.79 8.01 13.86
N PRO A 87 18.10 9.27 14.21
CA PRO A 87 19.37 9.89 13.89
C PRO A 87 20.54 9.19 14.61
N ILE A 88 21.75 9.42 14.10
CA ILE A 88 22.97 8.71 14.50
C ILE A 88 23.40 9.05 15.94
N HIS A 89 23.08 10.26 16.42
CA HIS A 89 23.54 10.75 17.73
C HIS A 89 22.41 10.81 18.77
N PHE A 90 22.64 10.18 19.92
CA PHE A 90 21.73 10.17 21.07
C PHE A 90 21.45 11.58 21.64
N SER A 91 22.39 12.51 21.50
CA SER A 91 22.22 13.91 21.93
C SER A 91 21.19 14.68 21.09
N LEU A 92 20.99 14.31 19.81
CA LEU A 92 19.96 14.90 18.97
C LEU A 92 18.56 14.39 19.34
N ASN A 93 18.45 13.16 19.85
CA ASN A 93 17.17 12.64 20.38
C ASN A 93 16.70 13.47 21.59
N LYS A 94 17.62 13.94 22.45
CA LYS A 94 17.27 14.85 23.55
C LYS A 94 16.80 16.23 23.08
N ILE A 95 17.33 16.74 21.97
CA ILE A 95 16.89 18.01 21.37
C ILE A 95 15.47 17.84 20.77
N LEU A 96 15.19 16.69 20.15
CA LEU A 96 13.84 16.33 19.67
C LEU A 96 12.83 16.24 20.82
N GLU A 97 13.22 15.59 21.92
CA GLU A 97 12.41 15.50 23.15
C GLU A 97 12.11 16.90 23.73
N GLN A 98 13.09 17.81 23.73
CA GLN A 98 12.94 19.19 24.23
C GLN A 98 12.10 20.09 23.30
N GLN A 99 12.06 19.81 22.00
CA GLN A 99 11.22 20.52 21.02
C GLN A 99 9.77 20.02 20.97
N GLY A 100 9.40 19.04 21.82
CA GLY A 100 8.07 18.44 21.81
C GLY A 100 7.82 17.54 20.60
N ILE A 101 8.86 17.20 19.83
CA ILE A 101 8.82 16.20 18.75
C ILE A 101 8.98 14.83 19.41
N LEU A 102 8.03 14.50 20.29
CA LEU A 102 7.92 13.18 20.90
C LEU A 102 7.24 12.27 19.88
N ASP A 103 8.05 11.41 19.28
CA ASP A 103 7.59 10.15 18.69
C ASP A 103 6.87 10.19 17.33
N GLU A 104 7.14 11.18 16.46
CA GLU A 104 6.72 11.09 15.06
C GLU A 104 7.84 10.57 14.14
N ASN A 105 8.17 9.27 14.26
CA ASN A 105 8.95 8.56 13.24
C ASN A 105 8.30 8.54 11.85
N HIS A 106 7.13 9.17 11.71
CA HIS A 106 6.27 9.10 10.55
C HIS A 106 6.00 10.46 9.90
N GLU A 107 6.78 11.50 10.18
CA GLU A 107 6.62 12.79 9.48
C GLU A 107 7.17 12.78 8.05
N PHE A 108 8.21 11.97 7.84
CA PHE A 108 8.96 11.93 6.59
C PHE A 108 9.15 10.49 6.13
N PHE A 109 8.88 10.25 4.86
CA PHE A 109 9.01 8.96 4.22
C PHE A 109 9.88 9.06 2.98
N ILE A 110 10.62 7.99 2.70
CA ILE A 110 11.27 7.81 1.41
C ILE A 110 10.44 6.84 0.57
N ALA A 111 10.23 7.19 -0.69
CA ALA A 111 9.75 6.26 -1.71
C ALA A 111 10.87 6.00 -2.73
N ILE A 112 11.23 4.73 -2.92
CA ILE A 112 12.28 4.29 -3.84
C ILE A 112 11.64 3.39 -4.89
N SER A 113 11.82 3.71 -6.17
CA SER A 113 11.46 2.82 -7.27
C SER A 113 12.70 2.11 -7.81
N ALA A 114 12.59 0.80 -8.02
CA ALA A 114 13.67 -0.05 -8.52
C ALA A 114 13.18 -1.02 -9.59
N GLU A 115 14.13 -1.55 -10.36
CA GLU A 115 13.91 -2.62 -11.33
C GLU A 115 13.33 -3.89 -10.68
N PRO A 116 12.57 -4.71 -11.44
CA PRO A 116 11.81 -5.83 -10.88
C PRO A 116 12.69 -6.95 -10.31
N ASN A 117 13.92 -7.10 -10.82
CA ASN A 117 14.84 -8.15 -10.37
C ASN A 117 15.62 -7.77 -9.10
N VAL A 118 15.45 -6.55 -8.60
CA VAL A 118 16.22 -6.05 -7.46
C VAL A 118 15.62 -6.53 -6.14
N ASN A 119 16.50 -6.80 -5.16
CA ASN A 119 16.11 -7.11 -3.80
C ASN A 119 15.91 -5.82 -3.00
N LEU A 120 14.66 -5.39 -2.84
CA LEU A 120 14.31 -4.18 -2.08
C LEU A 120 14.74 -4.25 -0.61
N GLY A 121 14.74 -5.43 0.02
CA GLY A 121 15.24 -5.58 1.39
C GLY A 121 16.74 -5.30 1.48
N GLY A 122 17.51 -5.68 0.46
CA GLY A 122 18.92 -5.34 0.34
C GLY A 122 19.14 -3.84 0.16
N ILE A 123 18.34 -3.18 -0.70
CA ILE A 123 18.37 -1.72 -0.86
C ILE A 123 18.06 -1.04 0.48
N PHE A 124 17.02 -1.47 1.20
CA PHE A 124 16.65 -0.86 2.48
C PHE A 124 17.80 -0.90 3.50
N LEU A 125 18.52 -2.02 3.59
CA LEU A 125 19.70 -2.14 4.47
C LEU A 125 20.85 -1.23 4.04
N GLN A 126 21.13 -1.15 2.73
CA GLN A 126 22.20 -0.30 2.19
C GLN A 126 21.90 1.20 2.33
N THR A 127 20.61 1.57 2.30
CA THR A 127 20.17 2.96 2.40
C THR A 127 20.06 3.46 3.85
N ASN A 128 20.12 2.57 4.85
CA ASN A 128 19.91 2.90 6.26
C ASN A 128 20.77 4.09 6.74
N GLU A 129 22.07 4.09 6.44
CA GLU A 129 22.96 5.20 6.81
C GLU A 129 22.59 6.51 6.12
N CYS A 130 22.14 6.46 4.86
CA CYS A 130 21.66 7.65 4.15
C CYS A 130 20.38 8.19 4.81
N LEU A 131 19.44 7.32 5.19
CA LEU A 131 18.19 7.73 5.86
C LEU A 131 18.45 8.42 7.20
N LYS A 132 19.39 7.90 8.00
CA LYS A 132 19.77 8.56 9.27
C LYS A 132 20.42 9.92 9.04
N LYS A 133 21.25 10.07 8.00
CA LYS A 133 21.89 11.35 7.63
C LYS A 133 20.88 12.37 7.10
N ILE A 134 19.89 11.94 6.32
CA ILE A 134 18.77 12.79 5.88
C ILE A 134 17.99 13.28 7.10
N LYS A 135 17.60 12.38 8.02
CA LYS A 135 16.90 12.76 9.25
C LYS A 135 17.72 13.73 10.10
N THR A 136 19.01 13.47 10.27
CA THR A 136 19.93 14.35 11.01
C THR A 136 19.99 15.75 10.37
N SER A 137 20.06 15.83 9.04
CA SER A 137 20.08 17.10 8.32
C SER A 137 18.78 17.89 8.47
N LEU A 138 17.63 17.21 8.44
CA LEU A 138 16.32 17.82 8.68
C LEU A 138 16.23 18.38 10.11
N ILE A 139 16.61 17.59 11.11
CA ILE A 139 16.52 18.00 12.52
C ILE A 139 17.46 19.17 12.83
N THR A 140 18.72 19.09 12.37
CA THR A 140 19.73 20.13 12.64
C THR A 140 19.46 21.44 11.91
N SER A 141 18.61 21.44 10.89
CA SER A 141 18.24 22.66 10.19
C SER A 141 17.34 23.58 11.00
N GLY A 142 16.55 23.04 11.95
CA GLY A 142 15.53 23.81 12.67
C GLY A 142 14.39 24.32 11.80
N ASP A 143 14.40 24.02 10.49
CA ASP A 143 13.32 24.37 9.58
C ASP A 143 12.12 23.48 9.88
N SER A 144 11.06 24.06 10.45
CA SER A 144 9.77 23.37 10.46
C SER A 144 9.31 23.29 9.01
N PHE A 145 9.39 22.11 8.39
CA PHE A 145 8.66 21.82 7.16
C PHE A 145 7.17 21.70 7.50
N LYS A 146 6.57 22.76 8.03
CA LYS A 146 5.13 22.94 7.90
C LYS A 146 4.91 23.28 6.43
N PRO A 147 4.02 22.58 5.73
CA PRO A 147 3.67 22.95 4.37
C PRO A 147 3.35 24.44 4.37
N PRO A 148 3.76 25.22 3.36
CA PRO A 148 3.05 26.47 3.12
C PRO A 148 1.58 26.07 3.01
N LEU A 149 0.69 26.72 3.77
CA LEU A 149 -0.74 26.57 3.55
C LEU A 149 -0.96 26.88 2.07
N ILE A 150 -1.16 25.83 1.25
CA ILE A 150 -1.34 25.99 -0.19
C ILE A 150 -2.75 26.56 -0.34
N GLN A 151 -2.86 27.88 -0.30
CA GLN A 151 -4.04 28.56 -0.81
C GLN A 151 -4.00 28.42 -2.31
N PHE A 152 -4.73 27.43 -2.82
CA PHE A 152 -5.07 27.39 -4.23
C PHE A 152 -5.93 28.61 -4.53
N ASP A 153 -5.54 29.38 -5.53
CA ASP A 153 -6.41 30.42 -6.06
C ASP A 153 -7.70 29.77 -6.61
N GLY A 154 -8.78 30.55 -6.73
CA GLY A 154 -10.07 30.02 -7.19
C GLY A 154 -10.01 29.35 -8.57
N GLN A 155 -9.09 29.76 -9.44
CA GLN A 155 -8.91 29.15 -10.76
C GLN A 155 -8.19 27.80 -10.68
N LYS A 156 -7.18 27.65 -9.83
CA LYS A 156 -6.50 26.38 -9.55
C LYS A 156 -7.44 25.39 -8.88
N ILE A 157 -8.27 25.84 -7.95
CA ILE A 157 -9.32 24.99 -7.35
C ILE A 157 -10.26 24.51 -8.46
N GLN A 158 -10.75 25.40 -9.32
CA GLN A 158 -11.60 25.00 -10.43
C GLN A 158 -10.91 24.08 -11.44
N ASN A 159 -9.62 24.27 -11.72
CA ASN A 159 -8.86 23.38 -12.60
C ASN A 159 -8.63 22.00 -11.99
N ILE A 160 -8.35 21.94 -10.69
CA ILE A 160 -8.23 20.69 -9.94
C ILE A 160 -9.58 19.97 -9.92
N LEU A 161 -10.67 20.68 -9.59
CA LEU A 161 -12.03 20.15 -9.61
C LEU A 161 -12.43 19.66 -11.00
N ARG A 162 -12.13 20.42 -12.07
CA ARG A 162 -12.34 19.99 -13.46
C ARG A 162 -11.46 18.81 -13.88
N GLY A 163 -10.33 18.59 -13.21
CA GLY A 163 -9.51 17.39 -13.40
C GLY A 163 -10.06 16.16 -12.66
N PHE A 164 -10.87 16.38 -11.62
CA PHE A 164 -11.66 15.35 -10.94
C PHE A 164 -13.04 15.12 -11.58
N ASP A 165 -13.56 16.10 -12.32
CA ASP A 165 -14.63 15.88 -13.29
C ASP A 165 -14.09 14.89 -14.31
N VAL A 166 -14.52 13.65 -14.13
CA VAL A 166 -14.46 12.59 -15.13
C VAL A 166 -14.91 13.22 -16.44
N LYS A 167 -14.19 12.97 -17.54
CA LYS A 167 -14.70 13.30 -18.87
C LYS A 167 -16.02 12.54 -19.07
N GLU A 168 -17.15 13.15 -18.72
CA GLU A 168 -18.52 12.62 -18.83
C GLU A 168 -19.00 12.52 -20.28
N ASN A 169 -18.10 12.30 -21.24
CA ASN A 169 -18.42 12.08 -22.66
C ASN A 169 -18.06 10.66 -23.12
N TYR A 170 -18.10 9.71 -22.20
CA TYR A 170 -18.36 8.33 -22.57
C TYR A 170 -19.75 8.02 -22.07
N ASP A 171 -20.64 7.53 -22.95
CA ASP A 171 -21.80 6.76 -22.52
C ASP A 171 -21.29 5.73 -21.52
N LEU A 172 -21.43 6.04 -20.23
CA LEU A 172 -21.14 5.14 -19.15
C LEU A 172 -22.25 4.11 -19.25
N ASP A 173 -21.99 3.09 -20.06
CA ASP A 173 -22.61 1.79 -19.96
C ASP A 173 -22.28 1.33 -18.54
N LEU A 174 -23.14 1.73 -17.58
CA LEU A 174 -23.06 1.42 -16.16
C LEU A 174 -23.32 -0.07 -16.02
N ARG A 175 -22.38 -0.87 -16.52
CA ARG A 175 -22.23 -2.28 -16.22
C ARG A 175 -21.76 -2.31 -14.79
N VAL A 176 -22.70 -2.27 -13.86
CA VAL A 176 -22.47 -2.70 -12.48
C VAL A 176 -21.93 -4.11 -12.61
N SER A 177 -20.61 -4.25 -12.47
CA SER A 177 -20.02 -5.58 -12.55
C SER A 177 -20.47 -6.29 -11.30
N SER A 178 -21.37 -7.26 -11.45
CA SER A 178 -21.94 -8.09 -10.39
C SER A 178 -20.91 -9.00 -9.73
N PHE A 179 -19.62 -8.64 -9.78
CA PHE A 179 -18.52 -9.41 -9.19
C PHE A 179 -18.71 -9.57 -7.67
N SER A 180 -19.36 -8.60 -7.01
CA SER A 180 -19.76 -8.70 -5.62
C SER A 180 -20.91 -9.69 -5.36
N LEU A 181 -21.65 -10.08 -6.40
CA LEU A 181 -22.90 -10.85 -6.35
C LEU A 181 -22.75 -12.30 -6.87
N SER A 182 -21.58 -12.74 -7.33
CA SER A 182 -21.39 -14.05 -7.99
C SER A 182 -20.73 -15.13 -7.13
N PHE A 183 -20.58 -14.93 -5.82
CA PHE A 183 -20.07 -15.95 -4.90
C PHE A 183 -21.16 -16.95 -4.52
N SER A 184 -21.20 -18.09 -5.20
CA SER A 184 -22.06 -19.21 -4.82
C SER A 184 -21.59 -19.88 -3.53
N GLU A 185 -22.48 -20.61 -2.86
CA GLU A 185 -22.15 -21.38 -1.65
C GLU A 185 -20.98 -22.34 -1.88
N GLN A 186 -20.96 -23.00 -3.06
CA GLN A 186 -19.89 -23.92 -3.45
C GLN A 186 -18.52 -23.23 -3.51
N ILE A 187 -18.46 -22.01 -4.06
CA ILE A 187 -17.22 -21.22 -4.16
C ILE A 187 -16.75 -20.81 -2.76
N SER A 188 -17.66 -20.37 -1.90
CA SER A 188 -17.34 -20.01 -0.52
C SER A 188 -16.81 -21.20 0.28
N LEU A 189 -17.35 -22.41 0.07
CA LEU A 189 -16.84 -23.64 0.66
C LEU A 189 -15.45 -24.03 0.12
N GLU A 190 -15.23 -23.90 -1.19
CA GLU A 190 -13.92 -24.18 -1.82
C GLU A 190 -12.85 -23.21 -1.30
N LEU A 191 -13.16 -21.91 -1.21
CA LEU A 191 -12.27 -20.91 -0.61
C LEU A 191 -11.96 -21.22 0.86
N LYS A 192 -12.99 -21.53 1.66
CA LYS A 192 -12.81 -21.87 3.08
C LYS A 192 -11.91 -23.09 3.26
N LYS A 193 -12.05 -24.11 2.40
CA LYS A 193 -11.16 -25.28 2.40
C LYS A 193 -9.71 -24.89 2.12
N ILE A 194 -9.47 -24.05 1.11
CA ILE A 194 -8.11 -23.58 0.76
C ILE A 194 -7.51 -22.75 1.90
N LEU A 195 -8.29 -21.85 2.53
CA LEU A 195 -7.84 -21.06 3.67
C LEU A 195 -7.51 -21.95 4.88
N ASN A 196 -8.29 -23.00 5.13
CA ASN A 196 -8.00 -23.99 6.17
C ASN A 196 -6.69 -24.74 5.89
N GLU A 197 -6.49 -25.24 4.67
CA GLU A 197 -5.22 -25.87 4.25
C GLU A 197 -4.03 -24.90 4.44
N PHE A 198 -4.19 -23.64 4.06
CA PHE A 198 -3.19 -22.61 4.25
C PHE A 198 -2.83 -22.42 5.74
N SER A 199 -3.84 -22.46 6.61
CA SER A 199 -3.65 -22.34 8.06
C SER A 199 -2.87 -23.47 8.69
N PHE A 200 -3.08 -24.71 8.24
CA PHE A 200 -2.31 -25.86 8.71
C PHE A 200 -0.85 -25.76 8.24
N THR A 201 -0.64 -25.19 7.07
CA THR A 201 0.68 -25.00 6.47
C THR A 201 1.47 -23.87 7.13
N ILE A 202 0.79 -22.81 7.59
CA ILE A 202 1.41 -21.63 8.23
C ILE A 202 1.18 -21.64 9.76
N PRO A 203 2.15 -22.17 10.55
CA PRO A 203 2.06 -22.25 12.01
C PRO A 203 1.73 -20.95 12.75
N ASP A 204 2.24 -19.80 12.32
CA ASP A 204 2.10 -18.50 13.02
C ASP A 204 1.14 -17.53 12.30
N LEU A 205 0.14 -18.10 11.61
CA LEU A 205 -0.89 -17.34 10.92
C LEU A 205 -1.83 -16.67 11.94
N LYS A 206 -1.99 -15.34 11.87
CA LYS A 206 -2.98 -14.61 12.68
C LYS A 206 -4.36 -14.65 12.03
N TYR A 207 -4.41 -14.25 10.76
CA TYR A 207 -5.62 -14.28 9.92
C TYR A 207 -5.26 -14.40 8.43
N ALA A 208 -6.24 -14.85 7.66
CA ALA A 208 -6.23 -14.80 6.20
C ALA A 208 -7.64 -14.52 5.70
N PHE A 209 -7.78 -13.70 4.67
CA PHE A 209 -9.08 -13.44 4.05
C PHE A 209 -8.93 -13.14 2.56
N VAL A 210 -10.02 -13.38 1.84
CA VAL A 210 -10.23 -12.97 0.46
C VAL A 210 -11.27 -11.87 0.47
N SER A 211 -10.93 -10.74 -0.13
CA SER A 211 -11.81 -9.58 -0.24
C SER A 211 -12.05 -9.19 -1.68
N ILE A 212 -13.27 -8.75 -1.94
CA ILE A 212 -13.74 -8.34 -3.26
C ILE A 212 -13.82 -6.82 -3.33
N GLU A 213 -14.43 -6.31 -4.40
CA GLU A 213 -14.56 -4.87 -4.65
C GLU A 213 -15.15 -4.12 -3.46
N GLY A 214 -14.52 -3.01 -3.06
CA GLY A 214 -14.90 -2.24 -1.88
C GLY A 214 -14.37 -2.79 -0.54
N GLY A 215 -13.64 -3.91 -0.55
CA GLY A 215 -13.09 -4.51 0.68
C GLY A 215 -14.09 -5.37 1.44
N PHE A 216 -15.16 -5.85 0.80
CA PHE A 216 -16.05 -6.85 1.40
C PHE A 216 -15.34 -8.20 1.50
N ILE A 217 -15.45 -8.87 2.64
CA ILE A 217 -14.86 -10.19 2.85
C ILE A 217 -15.74 -11.26 2.20
N ALA A 218 -15.19 -12.01 1.25
CA ALA A 218 -15.85 -13.17 0.65
C ALA A 218 -15.57 -14.47 1.43
N SER A 219 -14.37 -14.59 2.01
CA SER A 219 -13.99 -15.73 2.84
C SER A 219 -12.91 -15.31 3.83
N GLU A 220 -12.99 -15.80 5.06
CA GLU A 220 -12.05 -15.47 6.13
C GLU A 220 -11.65 -16.69 6.94
N LEU A 221 -10.49 -16.56 7.58
CA LEU A 221 -9.99 -17.44 8.59
C LEU A 221 -9.30 -16.64 9.69
N LEU A 222 -9.69 -16.91 10.93
CA LEU A 222 -9.12 -16.33 12.14
C LEU A 222 -8.53 -17.44 12.99
N LYS A 223 -7.22 -17.36 13.28
CA LYS A 223 -6.52 -18.31 14.16
C LYS A 223 -6.37 -17.79 15.58
N ASN A 224 -6.28 -16.46 15.74
CA ASN A 224 -6.21 -15.82 17.05
C ASN A 224 -7.61 -15.41 17.53
N SER A 225 -8.01 -15.90 18.71
CA SER A 225 -9.30 -15.63 19.36
C SER A 225 -9.51 -14.17 19.78
N ASN A 226 -8.44 -13.36 19.81
CA ASN A 226 -8.50 -11.96 20.27
C ASN A 226 -8.88 -10.96 19.16
N LEU A 227 -9.05 -11.40 17.91
CA LEU A 227 -9.43 -10.53 16.80
C LEU A 227 -10.93 -10.62 16.56
N HIS A 228 -11.67 -9.56 16.91
CA HIS A 228 -13.11 -9.47 16.64
C HIS A 228 -13.39 -9.26 15.14
N LYS A 229 -14.55 -9.74 14.69
CA LYS A 229 -14.99 -9.65 13.28
C LYS A 229 -14.99 -8.21 12.76
N ASP A 230 -15.52 -7.26 13.54
CA ASP A 230 -15.54 -5.83 13.18
C ASP A 230 -14.15 -5.22 12.96
N LYS A 231 -13.12 -5.80 13.58
CA LYS A 231 -11.74 -5.39 13.36
C LYS A 231 -11.22 -5.96 12.03
N LEU A 232 -11.61 -7.19 11.69
CA LEU A 232 -11.24 -7.81 10.43
C LEU A 232 -11.87 -7.10 9.23
N ASP A 233 -13.13 -6.70 9.32
CA ASP A 233 -13.81 -5.92 8.26
C ASP A 233 -13.09 -4.59 8.01
N ARG A 234 -12.66 -3.90 9.08
CA ARG A 234 -11.86 -2.67 8.98
C ARG A 234 -10.50 -2.92 8.34
N ILE A 235 -9.79 -3.97 8.77
CA ILE A 235 -8.51 -4.36 8.17
C ILE A 235 -8.70 -4.67 6.69
N SER A 236 -9.78 -5.37 6.34
CA SER A 236 -10.11 -5.76 4.97
C SER A 236 -10.33 -4.54 4.06
N ALA A 237 -11.17 -3.60 4.49
CA ALA A 237 -11.39 -2.35 3.78
C ALA A 237 -10.09 -1.54 3.61
N MET A 238 -9.28 -1.43 4.67
CA MET A 238 -8.00 -0.73 4.63
C MET A 238 -6.99 -1.41 3.70
N SER A 239 -6.85 -2.73 3.77
CA SER A 239 -5.96 -3.50 2.88
C SER A 239 -6.37 -3.37 1.42
N TYR A 240 -7.67 -3.37 1.14
CA TYR A 240 -8.20 -3.14 -0.21
C TYR A 240 -7.87 -1.73 -0.72
N SER A 241 -8.07 -0.71 0.12
CA SER A 241 -7.72 0.68 -0.20
C SER A 241 -6.22 0.87 -0.46
N VAL A 242 -5.36 0.25 0.36
CA VAL A 242 -3.90 0.24 0.15
C VAL A 242 -3.57 -0.37 -1.20
N PHE A 243 -4.17 -1.52 -1.52
CA PHE A 243 -3.92 -2.21 -2.78
C PHE A 243 -4.35 -1.38 -4.00
N GLN A 244 -5.54 -0.79 -3.98
CA GLN A 244 -6.00 0.07 -5.07
C GLN A 244 -5.12 1.31 -5.23
N THR A 245 -4.76 1.97 -4.12
CA THR A 245 -3.89 3.16 -4.15
C THR A 245 -2.51 2.82 -4.70
N ALA A 246 -1.93 1.69 -4.28
CA ALA A 246 -0.68 1.17 -4.81
C ALA A 246 -0.79 0.85 -6.29
N ASN A 247 -1.89 0.24 -6.74
CA ASN A 247 -2.11 -0.09 -8.14
C ASN A 247 -2.18 1.17 -9.01
N ARG A 248 -2.86 2.22 -8.55
CA ARG A 248 -2.88 3.53 -9.22
C ARG A 248 -1.49 4.17 -9.27
N CYS A 249 -0.74 4.12 -8.16
CA CYS A 249 0.63 4.63 -8.09
C CYS A 249 1.56 3.89 -9.10
N SER A 250 1.53 2.56 -9.09
CA SER A 250 2.26 1.71 -10.02
C SER A 250 1.90 1.99 -11.49
N TRP A 251 0.61 2.26 -11.76
CA TRP A 251 0.16 2.62 -13.10
C TRP A 251 0.71 3.97 -13.56
N LEU A 252 0.69 4.98 -12.69
CA LEU A 252 1.23 6.30 -12.99
C LEU A 252 2.75 6.23 -13.24
N LEU A 253 3.47 5.49 -12.39
CA LEU A 253 4.93 5.37 -12.44
C LEU A 253 5.46 4.59 -13.65
N LYS A 254 4.87 3.42 -13.93
CA LYS A 254 5.46 2.43 -14.85
C LYS A 254 4.47 1.80 -15.81
N LYS A 255 3.21 2.28 -15.84
CA LYS A 255 2.12 1.65 -16.60
C LYS A 255 2.08 0.15 -16.31
N MET A 256 2.07 -0.17 -15.02
CA MET A 256 2.03 -1.53 -14.50
C MET A 256 0.95 -1.66 -13.43
N HIS A 257 0.51 -2.91 -13.19
CA HIS A 257 -0.33 -3.22 -12.05
C HIS A 257 0.50 -3.74 -10.89
N THR A 258 0.05 -3.41 -9.68
CA THR A 258 0.58 -4.01 -8.46
C THR A 258 0.15 -5.47 -8.40
N GLU A 259 1.08 -6.37 -8.13
CA GLU A 259 0.79 -7.79 -7.94
C GLU A 259 0.71 -8.11 -6.45
N ASN A 260 1.73 -7.72 -5.69
CA ASN A 260 1.81 -8.04 -4.27
C ASN A 260 2.31 -6.83 -3.47
N ILE A 261 1.83 -6.72 -2.24
CA ILE A 261 2.29 -5.75 -1.25
C ILE A 261 2.72 -6.52 -0.02
N LEU A 262 3.92 -6.24 0.47
CA LEU A 262 4.41 -6.70 1.76
C LEU A 262 4.51 -5.51 2.70
N ILE A 263 3.73 -5.54 3.76
CA ILE A 263 3.89 -4.63 4.90
C ILE A 263 4.75 -5.38 5.92
N ASP A 264 5.98 -4.91 6.10
CA ASP A 264 6.92 -5.50 7.04
C ASP A 264 6.81 -4.81 8.41
N CYS A 265 6.52 -5.58 9.46
CA CYS A 265 6.40 -5.07 10.82
C CYS A 265 7.55 -5.57 11.72
N HIS A 266 7.66 -5.13 12.98
CA HIS A 266 8.66 -5.72 13.88
C HIS A 266 8.32 -7.18 14.19
N ASN A 267 7.04 -7.48 14.42
CA ASN A 267 6.62 -8.79 14.92
C ASN A 267 5.83 -9.64 13.91
N SER A 268 5.36 -9.07 12.81
CA SER A 268 4.62 -9.78 11.76
C SER A 268 5.01 -9.35 10.34
N TYR A 269 4.53 -10.12 9.37
CA TYR A 269 4.45 -9.76 7.96
C TYR A 269 2.97 -9.74 7.58
N GLN A 270 2.51 -8.67 6.94
CA GLN A 270 1.20 -8.67 6.27
C GLN A 270 1.42 -8.67 4.75
N PHE A 271 0.82 -9.64 4.07
CA PHE A 271 0.84 -9.76 2.61
C PHE A 271 -0.53 -9.39 2.06
N ILE A 272 -0.56 -8.54 1.04
CA ILE A 272 -1.76 -8.19 0.28
C ILE A 272 -1.47 -8.51 -1.19
N ASN A 273 -2.12 -9.52 -1.74
CA ASN A 273 -1.85 -10.04 -3.08
C ASN A 273 -3.08 -9.81 -3.97
N GLY A 274 -2.85 -9.34 -5.18
CA GLY A 274 -3.89 -9.08 -6.17
C GLY A 274 -4.39 -10.36 -6.82
N LEU A 275 -5.71 -10.49 -6.93
CA LEU A 275 -6.41 -11.60 -7.57
C LEU A 275 -7.45 -11.04 -8.57
N GLY A 276 -6.98 -10.16 -9.46
CA GLY A 276 -7.84 -9.44 -10.41
C GLY A 276 -8.67 -8.36 -9.71
N LYS A 277 -9.99 -8.57 -9.61
CA LYS A 277 -10.92 -7.66 -8.92
C LYS A 277 -10.99 -7.88 -7.40
N ALA A 278 -10.29 -8.92 -6.91
CA ALA A 278 -10.21 -9.28 -5.51
C ALA A 278 -8.77 -9.14 -4.98
N ILE A 279 -8.62 -9.19 -3.67
CA ILE A 279 -7.34 -9.33 -2.98
C ILE A 279 -7.37 -10.54 -2.06
N PHE A 280 -6.22 -11.17 -1.88
CA PHE A 280 -5.97 -12.05 -0.75
C PHE A 280 -5.03 -11.37 0.22
N CYS A 281 -5.45 -11.27 1.48
CA CYS A 281 -4.67 -10.67 2.53
C CYS A 281 -4.43 -11.66 3.66
N THR A 282 -3.22 -11.66 4.22
CA THR A 282 -2.87 -12.49 5.36
C THR A 282 -1.84 -11.82 6.24
N GLU A 283 -1.93 -12.03 7.55
CA GLU A 283 -0.91 -11.61 8.50
C GLU A 283 -0.32 -12.81 9.25
N ILE A 284 1.00 -12.86 9.29
CA ILE A 284 1.78 -13.99 9.79
C ILE A 284 2.84 -13.45 10.76
N GLY A 285 2.94 -14.03 11.95
CA GLY A 285 3.98 -13.67 12.91
C GLY A 285 5.38 -14.12 12.47
N LYS A 286 6.40 -13.40 12.94
CA LYS A 286 7.81 -13.68 12.59
C LYS A 286 8.46 -14.77 13.42
N ALA A 287 7.83 -15.20 14.51
CA ALA A 287 8.48 -16.04 15.52
C ALA A 287 8.95 -17.39 14.97
N LYS A 288 8.22 -17.95 13.99
CA LYS A 288 8.42 -19.32 13.51
C LYS A 288 8.79 -19.44 12.03
N GLN A 289 8.78 -18.35 11.25
CA GLN A 289 9.00 -18.43 9.80
C GLN A 289 9.86 -17.30 9.23
N LYS A 290 10.78 -17.67 8.34
CA LYS A 290 11.59 -16.73 7.55
C LYS A 290 10.80 -16.25 6.33
N LEU A 291 10.92 -14.95 6.00
CA LEU A 291 10.26 -14.33 4.84
C LEU A 291 10.49 -15.08 3.52
N GLY A 292 11.69 -15.62 3.31
CA GLY A 292 12.01 -16.39 2.10
C GLY A 292 11.16 -17.64 1.93
N LEU A 293 10.87 -18.37 3.02
CA LEU A 293 10.01 -19.56 2.97
C LEU A 293 8.56 -19.17 2.67
N LEU A 294 8.06 -18.10 3.29
CA LEU A 294 6.73 -17.57 3.02
C LEU A 294 6.55 -17.22 1.53
N ARG A 295 7.54 -16.55 0.93
CA ARG A 295 7.54 -16.21 -0.50
C ARG A 295 7.57 -17.43 -1.43
N LEU A 296 8.01 -18.60 -0.96
CA LEU A 296 7.95 -19.85 -1.73
C LEU A 296 6.59 -20.53 -1.62
N ILE A 297 5.97 -20.50 -0.43
CA ILE A 297 4.71 -21.20 -0.15
C ILE A 297 3.49 -20.41 -0.68
N LEU A 298 3.46 -19.09 -0.44
CA LEU A 298 2.34 -18.21 -0.79
C LEU A 298 1.86 -18.36 -2.25
N PRO A 299 2.73 -18.36 -3.28
CA PRO A 299 2.31 -18.47 -4.67
C PRO A 299 1.46 -19.72 -4.98
N GLN A 300 1.72 -20.85 -4.31
CA GLN A 300 0.96 -22.08 -4.53
C GLN A 300 -0.50 -21.92 -4.10
N PHE A 301 -0.73 -21.28 -2.95
CA PHE A 301 -2.08 -20.99 -2.46
C PHE A 301 -2.74 -19.88 -3.26
N LEU A 302 -2.01 -18.83 -3.64
CA LEU A 302 -2.52 -17.76 -4.48
C LEU A 302 -3.06 -18.30 -5.81
N ASN A 303 -2.36 -19.23 -6.46
CA ASN A 303 -2.84 -19.86 -7.69
C ASN A 303 -4.14 -20.63 -7.49
N LYS A 304 -4.27 -21.39 -6.39
CA LYS A 304 -5.52 -22.11 -6.05
C LYS A 304 -6.68 -21.12 -5.85
N ILE A 305 -6.46 -20.07 -5.05
CA ILE A 305 -7.49 -19.05 -4.78
C ILE A 305 -7.86 -18.31 -6.07
N ASN A 306 -6.88 -17.93 -6.89
CA ASN A 306 -7.10 -17.24 -8.16
C ASN A 306 -7.98 -18.06 -9.12
N ASN A 307 -7.75 -19.37 -9.19
CA ASN A 307 -8.57 -20.25 -10.02
C ASN A 307 -10.03 -20.29 -9.55
N VAL A 308 -10.27 -20.29 -8.24
CA VAL A 308 -11.62 -20.27 -7.66
C VAL A 308 -12.31 -18.93 -7.93
N ILE A 309 -11.58 -17.82 -7.79
CA ILE A 309 -12.11 -16.48 -8.08
C ILE A 309 -12.42 -16.32 -9.57
N LYS A 310 -11.61 -16.88 -10.47
CA LYS A 310 -11.90 -16.88 -11.91
C LYS A 310 -13.20 -17.61 -12.23
N LYS A 311 -13.43 -18.80 -11.64
CA LYS A 311 -14.73 -19.49 -11.75
C LYS A 311 -15.88 -18.59 -11.26
N ALA A 312 -15.69 -17.89 -10.14
CA ALA A 312 -16.69 -16.95 -9.62
C ALA A 312 -17.01 -15.80 -10.59
N SER A 313 -16.01 -15.32 -11.34
CA SER A 313 -16.22 -14.28 -12.36
C SER A 313 -16.91 -14.81 -13.63
N GLU A 314 -16.75 -16.09 -13.95
CA GLU A 314 -17.37 -16.72 -15.14
C GLU A 314 -18.85 -17.06 -14.92
N ILE A 315 -19.28 -17.26 -13.66
CA ILE A 315 -20.70 -17.46 -13.28
C ILE A 315 -21.53 -16.16 -13.44
N GLN A 316 -20.92 -15.05 -13.86
CA GLN A 316 -21.64 -13.82 -14.18
C GLN A 316 -22.58 -13.99 -15.37
N GLU A 317 -23.81 -14.45 -15.11
CA GLU A 317 -24.94 -14.11 -15.96
C GLU A 317 -25.03 -12.58 -15.99
N HIS A 318 -24.84 -12.01 -17.18
CA HIS A 318 -24.95 -10.57 -17.40
C HIS A 318 -26.43 -10.19 -17.33
N TYR A 319 -26.98 -10.10 -16.11
CA TYR A 319 -28.26 -9.45 -15.93
C TYR A 319 -28.05 -7.94 -16.07
N THR A 320 -28.66 -7.35 -17.09
CA THR A 320 -28.88 -5.91 -17.12
C THR A 320 -29.64 -5.54 -15.85
N PHE A 321 -29.01 -4.72 -15.00
CA PHE A 321 -29.59 -4.30 -13.74
C PHE A 321 -30.79 -3.39 -14.04
N ASP A 322 -31.99 -3.95 -14.06
CA ASP A 322 -33.23 -3.20 -14.18
C ASP A 322 -33.70 -2.77 -12.79
N ILE A 323 -33.45 -1.51 -12.44
CA ILE A 323 -33.86 -0.87 -11.20
C ILE A 323 -35.37 -1.06 -10.95
N LYS A 324 -36.19 -1.11 -12.01
CA LYS A 324 -37.64 -1.31 -11.88
C LYS A 324 -37.98 -2.71 -11.38
N LYS A 325 -37.20 -3.71 -11.79
CA LYS A 325 -37.42 -5.11 -11.39
C LYS A 325 -37.06 -5.33 -9.92
N LEU A 326 -35.94 -4.76 -9.47
CA LEU A 326 -35.53 -4.83 -8.06
C LEU A 326 -36.50 -4.10 -7.12
N LEU A 327 -36.99 -2.92 -7.53
CA LEU A 327 -38.02 -2.20 -6.77
C LEU A 327 -39.35 -2.95 -6.79
N GLY A 328 -39.72 -3.58 -7.90
CA GLY A 328 -40.89 -4.45 -7.99
C GLY A 328 -40.81 -5.64 -7.01
N ASP A 329 -39.65 -6.30 -6.93
CA ASP A 329 -39.43 -7.43 -6.03
C ASP A 329 -39.39 -7.02 -4.54
N LEU A 330 -38.99 -5.78 -4.24
CA LEU A 330 -39.00 -5.22 -2.89
C LEU A 330 -40.38 -4.74 -2.43
N VAL A 331 -41.25 -4.35 -3.36
CA VAL A 331 -42.61 -3.87 -3.06
C VAL A 331 -43.62 -5.02 -2.92
N ILE A 332 -43.29 -6.23 -3.37
CA ILE A 332 -44.17 -7.42 -3.30
C ILE A 332 -43.93 -8.25 -2.01
N LYS A 333 -43.41 -7.65 -0.93
CA LYS A 333 -43.40 -8.30 0.41
C LYS A 333 -44.38 -7.66 1.37
#